data_AF-A0A346C278-F1
#
_entry.id   AF-A0A346C278-F1
#
_cell.length_a   1.000
_cell.length_b   1.000
_cell.length_c   1.000
_cell.angle_alpha   90.00
_cell.angle_beta   90.00
_cell.angle_gamma   90.00
#
_symmetry.space_group_name_H-M   'P 1'
#
loop_
_entity.id
_entity.type
_entity.pdbx_description
1 polymer ?
#
loop_
_entity_poly.entity_id
_entity_poly.type
_entity_poly.pdbx_seq_one_letter_code
_entity_poly.pdbx_strand_id
1 'polypeptide(L)' 'MTDRYSAASCQGPYGGENGPEDCGDPVRFEVARHLREPLRVCPVHLGPSLLLATGVLWPPGIVLVR' A
#
# COMPACT_ATOMS: atom_id res chain seq x y z
N MET A 1 18.13 -4.30 -19.40
CA MET A 1 17.54 -5.06 -18.26
C MET A 1 17.45 -4.09 -17.10
N THR A 2 16.41 -3.27 -17.07
CA THR A 2 16.32 -2.14 -16.15
C THR A 2 14.93 -2.11 -15.53
N ASP A 3 14.95 -2.00 -14.20
CA ASP A 3 13.86 -1.61 -13.31
C ASP A 3 12.70 -2.58 -13.10
N ARG A 4 12.94 -3.65 -12.34
CA ARG A 4 11.90 -4.40 -11.60
C ARG A 4 11.71 -3.88 -10.16
N TYR A 5 12.32 -2.74 -9.81
CA TYR A 5 12.26 -2.16 -8.45
C TYR A 5 11.16 -1.10 -8.28
N SER A 6 10.57 -0.59 -9.37
CA SER A 6 9.35 0.25 -9.31
C SER A 6 8.11 -0.42 -8.69
N ALA A 7 8.17 -1.72 -8.37
CA ALA A 7 7.07 -2.43 -7.70
C ALA A 7 7.11 -2.35 -6.15
N ALA A 8 8.11 -1.70 -5.53
CA ALA A 8 8.42 -1.86 -4.11
C ALA A 8 8.07 -0.66 -3.20
N SER A 9 7.63 0.46 -3.74
CA SER A 9 7.43 1.70 -2.99
C SER A 9 6.04 1.81 -2.36
N CYS A 10 5.98 2.45 -1.19
CA CYS A 10 4.74 2.69 -0.47
C CYS A 10 3.82 3.59 -1.32
N GLN A 11 2.54 3.28 -1.40
CA GLN A 11 1.56 4.07 -2.15
C GLN A 11 0.88 5.15 -1.29
N GLY A 12 1.40 5.42 -0.10
CA GLY A 12 0.89 6.44 0.81
C GLY A 12 -0.51 6.11 1.37
N PRO A 13 -1.07 7.01 2.18
CA PRO A 13 -2.29 6.74 2.94
C PRO A 13 -3.56 6.64 2.08
N TYR A 14 -3.58 7.27 0.89
CA TYR A 14 -4.81 7.39 0.08
C TYR A 14 -4.94 6.37 -1.05
N GLY A 15 -3.84 5.77 -1.52
CA GLY A 15 -3.92 4.75 -2.57
C GLY A 15 -3.06 4.94 -3.81
N GLY A 16 -1.97 5.71 -3.73
CA GLY A 16 -0.99 5.84 -4.81
C GLY A 16 -1.35 6.87 -5.89
N GLU A 17 -2.44 7.62 -5.71
CA GLU A 17 -2.87 8.68 -6.65
C GLU A 17 -1.86 9.83 -6.75
N ASN A 18 -1.06 10.06 -5.70
CA ASN A 18 0.04 11.04 -5.69
C ASN A 18 1.39 10.43 -6.09
N GLY A 19 1.41 9.19 -6.57
CA GLY A 19 2.63 8.45 -6.86
C GLY A 19 3.23 7.76 -5.62
N PRO A 20 4.28 6.95 -5.83
CA PRO A 20 4.95 6.24 -4.77
C PRO A 20 5.73 7.15 -3.82
N GLU A 21 5.59 6.92 -2.53
CA GLU A 21 6.41 7.53 -1.48
C GLU A 21 7.58 6.61 -1.12
N ASP A 22 8.78 7.20 -1.08
CA ASP A 22 9.98 6.53 -0.58
C ASP A 22 10.01 6.61 0.95
N CYS A 23 9.18 5.77 1.56
CA CYS A 23 9.23 5.56 3.00
C CYS A 23 10.44 4.66 3.28
N GLY A 24 11.48 5.19 3.94
CA GLY A 24 12.74 4.49 4.22
C GLY A 24 12.65 3.18 5.03
N ASP A 25 11.45 2.74 5.39
CA ASP A 25 11.19 1.41 5.93
C ASP A 25 11.09 0.39 4.79
N PRO A 26 11.77 -0.78 4.83
CA PRO A 26 11.67 -1.78 3.77
C PRO A 26 10.41 -2.68 3.86
N VAL A 27 9.72 -2.70 4.99
CA VAL A 27 8.57 -3.59 5.23
C VAL A 27 7.35 -3.09 4.45
N ARG A 28 6.61 -4.02 3.83
CA ARG A 28 5.43 -3.70 3.02
C ARG A 28 4.23 -4.56 3.41
N PHE A 29 3.06 -3.96 3.40
CA PHE A 29 1.77 -4.63 3.57
C PHE A 29 0.92 -4.40 2.34
N GLU A 30 0.12 -5.39 1.96
CA GLU A 30 -0.98 -5.23 1.01
C GLU A 30 -2.31 -5.22 1.75
N VAL A 31 -3.09 -4.18 1.50
CA VAL A 31 -4.45 -4.01 2.00
C VAL A 31 -5.43 -4.29 0.88
N ALA A 32 -6.29 -5.29 1.05
CA ALA A 32 -7.29 -5.68 0.07
C ALA A 32 -8.34 -4.58 -0.15
N ARG A 33 -8.70 -4.34 -1.41
CA ARG A 33 -9.70 -3.34 -1.80
C ARG A 33 -10.77 -3.91 -2.74
N HIS A 34 -12.00 -3.45 -2.60
CA HIS A 34 -13.12 -3.81 -3.45
C HIS A 34 -12.97 -3.19 -4.85
N LEU A 35 -12.97 -4.05 -5.89
CA LEU A 35 -12.86 -3.65 -7.31
C LEU A 35 -11.63 -2.78 -7.62
N ARG A 36 -10.55 -2.93 -6.84
CA ARG A 36 -9.28 -2.21 -7.00
C ARG A 36 -8.12 -3.14 -6.68
N GLU A 37 -6.94 -2.84 -7.23
CA GLU A 37 -5.72 -3.55 -6.85
C GLU A 37 -5.44 -3.39 -5.35
N PRO A 38 -4.79 -4.36 -4.69
CA PRO A 38 -4.37 -4.21 -3.31
C PRO A 38 -3.52 -2.94 -3.11
N LEU A 39 -3.73 -2.26 -1.99
CA LEU A 39 -2.97 -1.07 -1.64
C LEU A 39 -1.71 -1.49 -0.89
N ARG A 40 -0.53 -1.23 -1.48
CA ARG A 40 0.76 -1.55 -0.90
C ARG A 40 1.32 -0.38 -0.09
N VAL A 41 1.53 -0.59 1.21
CA VAL A 41 1.94 0.48 2.14
C VAL A 41 2.98 0.03 3.15
N CYS A 42 3.76 0.98 3.66
CA CYS A 42 4.69 0.76 4.76
C CYS A 42 3.96 0.70 6.12
N PRO A 43 4.64 0.31 7.22
CA PRO A 43 4.03 0.28 8.55
C PRO A 43 3.42 1.63 8.99
N VAL A 44 4.07 2.74 8.62
CA VAL A 44 3.62 4.11 8.97
C VAL A 44 2.28 4.44 8.32
N HIS A 45 2.09 4.03 7.06
CA HIS A 45 0.87 4.33 6.30
C HIS A 45 -0.23 3.29 6.44
N LEU A 46 0.04 2.13 7.04
CA LEU A 46 -0.95 1.07 7.23
C LEU A 46 -2.19 1.56 7.96
N GLY A 47 -2.04 2.18 9.14
CA GLY A 47 -3.16 2.70 9.92
C GLY A 47 -4.00 3.73 9.15
N PRO A 48 -3.40 4.82 8.65
CA PRO A 48 -4.08 5.79 7.80
C PRO A 48 -4.77 5.17 6.58
N SER A 49 -4.14 4.21 5.90
CA SER A 49 -4.73 3.56 4.73
C SER A 49 -5.98 2.76 5.04
N LEU A 50 -6.03 2.09 6.19
CA LEU A 50 -7.23 1.38 6.61
C LEU A 50 -8.43 2.31 6.84
N LEU A 51 -8.18 3.60 7.11
CA LEU A 51 -9.20 4.60 7.41
C LEU A 51 -9.54 5.51 6.22
N LEU A 52 -8.55 5.82 5.39
CA LEU A 52 -8.63 6.89 4.39
C LEU A 52 -8.62 6.38 2.94
N ALA A 53 -8.09 5.19 2.70
CA ALA A 53 -8.01 4.67 1.34
C ALA A 53 -9.38 4.19 0.85
N THR A 54 -9.69 4.51 -0.41
CA THR A 54 -10.98 4.16 -0.99
C THR A 54 -11.11 2.66 -1.22
N GLY A 55 -12.23 2.08 -0.79
CA GLY A 55 -12.61 0.71 -1.09
C GLY A 55 -11.92 -0.35 -0.24
N VAL A 56 -11.27 0.01 0.87
CA VAL A 56 -10.76 -0.96 1.85
C VAL A 56 -11.90 -1.85 2.36
N LEU A 57 -11.68 -3.16 2.39
CA LEU A 57 -12.67 -4.13 2.85
C LEU A 57 -12.84 -4.10 4.38
N TRP A 58 -14.03 -4.45 4.87
CA TRP A 58 -14.29 -4.72 6.28
C TRP A 58 -14.89 -6.13 6.47
N PRO A 59 -14.26 -7.04 7.24
CA PRO A 59 -12.99 -6.86 7.94
C PRO A 59 -11.80 -6.65 6.97
N PRO A 60 -10.72 -5.99 7.41
CA PRO A 60 -9.61 -5.65 6.53
C PRO A 60 -8.77 -6.89 6.22
N GLY A 61 -8.56 -7.15 4.93
CA GLY A 61 -7.57 -8.14 4.47
C GLY A 61 -6.20 -7.50 4.40
N ILE A 62 -5.28 -7.91 5.27
CA ILE A 62 -3.91 -7.36 5.35
C ILE A 62 -2.92 -8.51 5.22
N VAL A 63 -1.96 -8.38 4.30
CA VAL A 63 -0.90 -9.38 4.08
C VAL A 63 0.45 -8.69 4.14
N LEU A 64 1.39 -9.26 4.92
CA LEU A 64 2.79 -8.85 4.90
C LEU A 64 3.45 -9.36 3.61
N VAL A 65 4.10 -8.48 2.87
CA VAL A 65 4.76 -8.79 1.59
C VAL A 65 6.24 -8.38 1.62
N ARG A 66 7.03 -8.97 0.73
CA ARG A 66 8.49 -8.77 0.62
C ARG A 66 8.86 -7.88 -0.56
#